data_AF-A0A0F4LG34-F1
#
_entry.id   AF-A0A0F4LG34-F1
#
_cell.length_a   1.000
_cell.length_b   1.000
_cell.length_c   1.000
_cell.angle_alpha   90.00
_cell.angle_beta   90.00
_cell.angle_gamma   90.00
#
_symmetry.space_group_name_H-M   'P 1'
#
loop_
_entity.id
_entity.type
_entity.pdbx_description
1 polymer ?
#
loop_
_entity_poly.entity_id
_entity_poly.type
_entity_poly.pdbx_seq_one_letter_code
_entity_poly.pdbx_strand_id
1 'polypeptide(L)'
;MWSNWPINWKTLKTKLVLFTALIGIFLTMTGFSSPNIKDNSNLLERETSKLILAKNDRYFQTSEQPQIIVKTVNRTDHLTPAKLNKYKRTVFIVVGTKNKKRNVQIYSSKDLHSAFSADVRGNIIRSQSDKLRSTNKKKFNEGLRFVFRACATTIDQRYQYSLDKYDLTSDERAQLSHPHRLALPIALALALLIGGLIYFFKNNLNLKKEK
;
A
#
# COMPACT_ATOMS: atom_id res chain seq x y z
N MET A 1 -31.57 34.98 48.61
CA MET A 1 -30.18 35.37 48.94
C MET A 1 -29.28 34.93 47.80
N TRP A 2 -28.77 35.86 46.99
CA TRP A 2 -27.88 35.54 45.87
C TRP A 2 -26.44 35.55 46.38
N SER A 3 -25.75 34.40 46.29
CA SER A 3 -24.37 34.24 46.73
C SER A 3 -23.42 34.85 45.71
N ASN A 4 -22.80 35.98 46.06
CA ASN A 4 -21.72 36.58 45.29
C ASN A 4 -20.42 35.80 45.55
N TRP A 5 -20.06 34.92 44.62
CA TRP A 5 -18.74 34.30 44.62
C TRP A 5 -17.68 35.35 44.27
N PRO A 6 -16.65 35.59 45.10
CA PRO A 6 -15.59 36.51 44.73
C PRO A 6 -14.74 35.87 43.63
N ILE A 7 -14.94 36.34 42.40
CA ILE A 7 -14.13 35.94 41.25
C ILE A 7 -12.73 36.52 41.47
N ASN A 8 -11.77 35.68 41.84
CA ASN A 8 -10.38 36.09 41.96
C ASN A 8 -9.81 36.35 40.56
N TRP A 9 -9.83 37.64 40.19
CA TRP A 9 -9.48 38.13 38.86
C TRP A 9 -8.02 37.82 38.47
N LYS A 10 -7.12 37.69 39.45
CA LYS A 10 -5.72 37.32 39.20
C LYS A 10 -5.59 35.87 38.76
N THR A 11 -6.23 34.94 39.46
CA THR A 11 -6.22 33.51 39.08
C THR A 11 -6.99 33.25 37.78
N LEU A 12 -8.06 34.02 37.51
CA LEU A 12 -8.78 33.92 36.24
C LEU A 12 -7.92 34.36 35.05
N LYS A 13 -7.20 35.49 35.17
CA LYS A 13 -6.26 35.97 34.14
C LYS A 13 -5.13 34.97 33.87
N THR A 14 -4.51 34.42 34.92
CA THR A 14 -3.43 33.43 34.75
C THR A 14 -3.92 32.16 34.06
N LYS A 15 -5.12 31.67 34.40
CA LYS A 15 -5.74 30.51 33.72
C LYS A 15 -6.05 30.81 32.25
N LEU A 16 -6.49 32.02 31.93
CA LEU A 16 -6.81 32.43 30.56
C LEU A 16 -5.55 32.59 29.69
N VAL A 17 -4.45 33.08 30.26
CA VAL A 17 -3.13 33.11 29.61
C VAL A 17 -2.60 31.70 29.37
N LEU A 18 -2.73 30.79 30.34
CA LEU A 18 -2.35 29.38 30.15
C LEU A 18 -3.20 28.68 29.08
N PHE A 19 -4.51 28.96 29.03
CA PHE A 19 -5.41 28.37 28.05
C PHE A 19 -5.12 28.88 26.62
N THR A 20 -4.85 30.18 26.46
CA THR A 20 -4.46 30.76 25.17
C THR A 20 -3.07 30.28 24.71
N ALA A 21 -2.12 30.08 25.63
CA ALA A 21 -0.83 29.46 25.33
C ALA A 21 -0.99 28.00 24.87
N LEU A 22 -1.87 27.22 25.52
CA LEU A 22 -2.21 25.85 25.12
C LEU A 22 -2.85 25.79 23.73
N ILE A 23 -3.77 26.72 23.42
CA ILE A 23 -4.36 26.83 22.08
C ILE A 23 -3.30 27.23 21.05
N GLY A 24 -2.38 28.14 21.39
CA GLY A 24 -1.26 28.51 20.53
C GLY A 24 -0.36 27.33 20.19
N ILE A 25 0.03 26.54 21.19
CA ILE A 25 0.83 25.32 21.00
C ILE A 25 0.04 24.30 20.15
N PHE A 26 -1.24 24.08 20.45
CA PHE A 26 -2.11 23.17 19.70
C PHE A 26 -2.24 23.57 18.22
N LEU A 27 -2.42 24.86 17.92
CA LEU A 27 -2.50 25.37 16.55
C LEU A 27 -1.17 25.20 15.80
N THR A 28 -0.02 25.41 16.46
CA THR A 28 1.30 25.16 15.83
C THR A 28 1.59 23.67 15.59
N MET A 29 0.93 22.77 16.31
CA MET A 29 1.04 21.32 16.09
C MET A 29 0.18 20.81 14.93
N THR A 30 -0.66 21.61 14.27
CA THR A 30 -1.53 21.11 13.17
C THR A 30 -0.90 21.18 11.77
N GLY A 31 0.35 21.65 11.67
CA GLY A 31 1.12 21.72 10.41
C GLY A 31 1.92 20.46 10.06
N PHE A 32 1.61 19.28 10.62
CA PHE A 32 2.38 18.07 10.31
C PHE A 32 2.11 17.59 8.87
N SER A 33 2.97 18.00 7.94
CA SER A 33 3.16 17.22 6.71
C SER A 33 3.68 15.84 7.12
N SER A 34 2.87 14.81 6.98
CA SER A 34 3.29 13.46 7.34
C SER A 34 4.51 13.05 6.50
N PRO A 35 5.58 12.50 7.12
CA PRO A 35 6.76 12.04 6.38
C PRO A 35 6.43 10.94 5.35
N ASN A 36 5.27 10.28 5.50
CA ASN A 36 4.80 9.18 4.68
C ASN A 36 4.11 9.63 3.38
N ILE A 37 3.78 10.92 3.25
CA ILE A 37 3.14 11.47 2.05
C ILE A 37 3.91 12.70 1.55
N LYS A 38 4.34 12.66 0.29
CA LYS A 38 4.98 13.78 -0.41
C LYS A 38 4.27 14.03 -1.73
N ASP A 39 3.14 14.75 -1.69
CA ASP A 39 2.29 14.97 -2.88
C ASP A 39 2.64 16.25 -3.65
N ASN A 40 3.80 16.29 -4.31
CA ASN A 40 4.27 17.47 -5.04
C ASN A 40 3.50 17.75 -6.35
N SER A 41 2.60 16.84 -6.75
CA SER A 41 1.82 16.92 -7.98
C SER A 41 0.30 17.04 -7.73
N ASN A 42 -0.14 17.17 -6.47
CA ASN A 42 -1.55 17.25 -6.08
C ASN A 42 -2.43 16.13 -6.68
N LEU A 43 -1.89 14.91 -6.71
CA LEU A 43 -2.58 13.75 -7.30
C LEU A 43 -3.36 12.94 -6.29
N LEU A 44 -3.09 13.07 -4.99
CA LEU A 44 -3.72 12.23 -3.99
C LEU A 44 -5.10 12.76 -3.61
N GLU A 45 -6.04 11.84 -3.43
CA GLU A 45 -7.32 12.10 -2.79
C GLU A 45 -7.19 11.99 -1.27
N ARG A 46 -8.13 12.64 -0.57
CA ARG A 46 -8.16 12.63 0.89
C ARG A 46 -8.29 11.20 1.45
N GLU A 47 -9.11 10.36 0.84
CA GLU A 47 -9.29 8.96 1.26
C GLU A 47 -8.01 8.14 1.11
N THR A 48 -7.31 8.30 -0.03
CA THR A 48 -6.00 7.67 -0.25
C THR A 48 -5.00 8.11 0.81
N SER A 49 -4.95 9.41 1.09
CA SER A 49 -4.06 9.97 2.11
C SER A 49 -4.38 9.43 3.50
N LYS A 50 -5.67 9.39 3.90
CA LYS A 50 -6.11 8.82 5.18
C LYS A 50 -5.69 7.35 5.33
N LEU A 51 -5.85 6.55 4.27
CA LEU A 51 -5.45 5.15 4.26
C LEU A 51 -3.93 4.99 4.43
N ILE A 52 -3.13 5.80 3.74
CA ILE A 52 -1.67 5.79 3.87
C ILE A 52 -1.24 6.11 5.30
N LEU A 53 -1.83 7.15 5.90
CA LEU A 53 -1.53 7.56 7.27
C LEU A 53 -1.92 6.47 8.25
N ALA A 54 -3.17 5.99 8.19
CA ALA A 54 -3.68 5.03 9.16
C ALA A 54 -2.89 3.71 9.20
N LYS A 55 -2.42 3.21 8.05
CA LYS A 55 -1.59 1.99 8.05
C LYS A 55 -0.19 2.25 8.59
N ASN A 56 0.44 3.38 8.24
CA ASN A 56 1.76 3.73 8.78
C ASN A 56 1.70 4.02 10.28
N ASP A 57 0.63 4.62 10.79
CA ASP A 57 0.43 4.86 12.22
C ASP A 57 0.34 3.52 12.99
N ARG A 58 -0.28 2.51 12.38
CA ARG A 58 -0.26 1.14 12.93
C ARG A 58 1.16 0.56 12.94
N TYR A 59 1.92 0.72 11.86
CA TYR A 59 3.31 0.26 11.82
C TYR A 59 4.19 0.91 12.87
N PHE A 60 3.94 2.16 13.23
CA PHE A 60 4.66 2.81 14.32
C PHE A 60 4.53 2.08 15.67
N GLN A 61 3.46 1.30 15.84
CA GLN A 61 3.19 0.52 17.05
C GLN A 61 3.80 -0.89 17.01
N THR A 62 4.43 -1.31 15.90
CA THR A 62 5.06 -2.63 15.80
C THR A 62 6.54 -2.59 16.18
N SER A 63 7.14 -3.76 16.41
CA SER A 63 8.56 -3.89 16.77
C SER A 63 9.50 -3.40 15.68
N GLU A 64 9.22 -3.72 14.42
CA GLU A 64 10.09 -3.43 13.29
C GLU A 64 9.86 -2.02 12.73
N GLN A 65 8.68 -1.44 12.96
CA GLN A 65 8.28 -0.10 12.50
C GLN A 65 8.50 0.13 11.01
N PRO A 66 7.97 -0.73 10.12
CA PRO A 66 8.11 -0.51 8.68
C PRO A 66 7.37 0.74 8.22
N GLN A 67 7.78 1.27 7.07
CA GLN A 67 7.21 2.51 6.51
C GLN A 67 6.86 2.34 5.04
N ILE A 68 5.71 2.87 4.63
CA ILE A 68 5.33 3.01 3.22
C ILE A 68 5.18 4.48 2.90
N ILE A 69 6.09 5.00 2.09
CA ILE A 69 6.14 6.41 1.69
C ILE A 69 5.58 6.54 0.27
N VAL A 70 4.53 7.35 0.11
CA VAL A 70 3.97 7.69 -1.20
C VAL A 70 4.46 9.06 -1.62
N LYS A 71 5.14 9.13 -2.77
CA LYS A 71 5.70 10.37 -3.31
C LYS A 71 5.19 10.62 -4.72
N THR A 72 4.68 11.81 -4.99
CA THR A 72 4.36 12.26 -6.35
C THR A 72 5.40 13.28 -6.82
N VAL A 73 5.78 13.21 -8.09
CA VAL A 73 6.79 14.10 -8.70
C VAL A 73 6.37 14.54 -10.11
N ASN A 74 6.73 15.77 -10.48
CA ASN A 74 6.41 16.38 -11.78
C ASN A 74 7.36 15.92 -12.91
N ARG A 75 7.67 14.62 -12.97
CA ARG A 75 8.48 13.96 -14.01
C ARG A 75 8.10 12.48 -14.09
N THR A 76 8.39 11.79 -15.21
CA THR A 76 8.03 10.36 -15.39
C THR A 76 9.23 9.41 -15.36
N ASP A 77 10.44 9.97 -15.38
CA ASP A 77 11.75 9.32 -15.41
C ASP A 77 12.54 9.60 -14.13
N HIS A 78 13.62 8.83 -13.92
CA HIS A 78 14.49 8.94 -12.75
C HIS A 78 13.71 8.99 -11.42
N LEU A 79 12.78 8.05 -11.25
CA LEU A 79 11.86 8.01 -10.10
C LEU A 79 12.50 7.45 -8.82
N THR A 80 13.72 6.92 -8.91
CA THR A 80 14.43 6.35 -7.76
C THR A 80 14.53 7.36 -6.61
N PRO A 81 14.08 7.00 -5.40
CA PRO A 81 14.21 7.84 -4.22
C PRO A 81 15.68 8.19 -3.94
N ALA A 82 15.95 9.45 -3.63
CA ALA A 82 17.27 9.88 -3.20
C ALA A 82 17.67 9.15 -1.91
N LYS A 83 18.92 8.69 -1.83
CA LYS A 83 19.47 7.98 -0.66
C LYS A 83 18.67 6.71 -0.28
N LEU A 84 18.05 6.02 -1.25
CA LEU A 84 17.31 4.76 -1.02
C LEU A 84 18.08 3.77 -0.12
N ASN A 85 19.39 3.65 -0.32
CA ASN A 85 20.28 2.77 0.43
C ASN A 85 20.44 3.13 1.93
N LYS A 86 20.03 4.34 2.35
CA LYS A 86 20.08 4.77 3.77
C LYS A 86 18.80 4.43 4.52
N TYR A 87 17.70 4.17 3.82
CA TYR A 87 16.44 3.79 4.44
C TYR A 87 16.49 2.34 4.90
N LYS A 88 15.75 2.03 5.96
CA LYS A 88 15.55 0.67 6.49
C LYS A 88 14.06 0.40 6.60
N ARG A 89 13.64 -0.84 6.31
CA ARG A 89 12.24 -1.27 6.45
C ARG A 89 11.24 -0.35 5.75
N THR A 90 11.66 0.27 4.64
CA THR A 90 10.89 1.32 3.96
C THR A 90 10.58 0.89 2.54
N VAL A 91 9.33 1.07 2.14
CA VAL A 91 8.85 0.94 0.76
C VAL A 91 8.46 2.30 0.24
N PHE A 92 8.88 2.63 -0.97
CA PHE A 92 8.49 3.84 -1.67
C PHE A 92 7.57 3.50 -2.82
N ILE A 93 6.42 4.17 -2.89
CA ILE A 93 5.57 4.20 -4.08
C ILE A 93 5.76 5.58 -4.70
N VAL A 94 6.49 5.63 -5.82
CA VAL A 94 6.80 6.88 -6.51
C VAL A 94 5.93 7.01 -7.74
N VAL A 95 5.11 8.05 -7.77
CA VAL A 95 4.22 8.43 -8.87
C VAL A 95 4.84 9.59 -9.63
N GLY A 96 5.35 9.30 -10.82
CA GLY A 96 5.75 10.32 -11.77
C GLY A 96 4.60 10.78 -12.65
N THR A 97 4.40 12.09 -12.80
CA THR A 97 3.42 12.66 -13.71
C THR A 97 4.02 13.79 -14.57
N LYS A 98 3.79 13.73 -15.88
CA LYS A 98 4.18 14.78 -16.84
C LYS A 98 3.29 14.68 -18.07
N ASN A 99 2.76 15.80 -18.56
CA ASN A 99 1.94 15.86 -19.78
C ASN A 99 0.83 14.79 -19.84
N LYS A 100 0.06 14.65 -18.74
CA LYS A 100 -1.00 13.62 -18.58
C LYS A 100 -0.52 12.16 -18.59
N LYS A 101 0.76 11.89 -18.81
CA LYS A 101 1.37 10.56 -18.64
C LYS A 101 1.70 10.33 -17.17
N ARG A 102 1.45 9.11 -16.70
CA ARG A 102 1.73 8.67 -15.33
C ARG A 102 2.60 7.43 -15.36
N ASN A 103 3.59 7.39 -14.48
CA ASN A 103 4.45 6.24 -14.25
C ASN A 103 4.51 5.96 -12.75
N VAL A 104 4.22 4.73 -12.33
CA VAL A 104 4.24 4.35 -10.92
C VAL A 104 5.29 3.27 -10.73
N GLN A 105 6.21 3.50 -9.80
CA GLN A 105 7.28 2.56 -9.48
C GLN A 105 7.30 2.29 -7.98
N ILE A 106 7.61 1.05 -7.63
CA ILE A 106 7.79 0.60 -6.25
C ILE A 106 9.30 0.44 -6.04
N TYR A 107 9.81 0.99 -4.94
CA TYR A 107 11.17 0.76 -4.46
C TYR A 107 11.12 0.28 -3.03
N SER A 108 12.13 -0.43 -2.60
CA SER A 108 12.25 -0.91 -1.23
C SER A 108 13.67 -0.69 -0.72
N SER A 109 13.82 -0.58 0.59
CA SER A 109 15.12 -0.66 1.24
C SER A 109 15.71 -2.06 1.07
N LYS A 110 17.04 -2.16 1.22
CA LYS A 110 17.80 -3.39 0.97
C LYS A 110 17.27 -4.61 1.73
N ASP A 111 16.82 -4.42 2.96
CA ASP A 111 16.29 -5.46 3.86
C ASP A 111 14.92 -6.01 3.42
N LEU A 112 14.19 -5.27 2.59
CA LEU A 112 12.90 -5.66 2.01
C LEU A 112 12.99 -6.12 0.56
N HIS A 113 14.19 -6.17 -0.04
CA HIS A 113 14.37 -6.56 -1.44
C HIS A 113 13.84 -7.96 -1.77
N SER A 114 14.01 -8.93 -0.88
CA SER A 114 13.52 -10.30 -1.10
C SER A 114 12.00 -10.37 -1.14
N ALA A 115 11.32 -9.56 -0.31
CA ALA A 115 9.85 -9.45 -0.32
C ALA A 115 9.34 -8.66 -1.53
N PHE A 116 10.11 -7.67 -2.00
CA PHE A 116 9.78 -6.81 -3.13
C PHE A 116 10.71 -7.09 -4.33
N SER A 117 10.70 -8.34 -4.80
CA SER A 117 11.42 -8.72 -6.02
C SER A 117 10.91 -7.96 -7.25
N ALA A 118 11.68 -7.99 -8.34
CA ALA A 118 11.27 -7.37 -9.60
C ALA A 118 9.88 -7.88 -10.06
N ASP A 119 9.63 -9.18 -9.94
CA ASP A 119 8.37 -9.81 -10.33
C ASP A 119 7.21 -9.39 -9.43
N VAL A 120 7.41 -9.38 -8.11
CA VAL A 120 6.37 -8.94 -7.15
C VAL A 120 5.96 -7.50 -7.46
N ARG A 121 6.94 -6.59 -7.61
CA ARG A 121 6.67 -5.18 -7.94
C ARG A 121 5.98 -5.05 -9.30
N GLY A 122 6.45 -5.79 -10.30
CA GLY A 122 5.88 -5.81 -11.64
C GLY A 122 4.42 -6.27 -11.65
N ASN A 123 4.10 -7.33 -10.91
CA ASN A 123 2.74 -7.89 -10.82
C ASN A 123 1.78 -6.93 -10.11
N ILE A 124 2.20 -6.31 -9.01
CA ILE A 124 1.41 -5.29 -8.31
C ILE A 124 1.04 -4.14 -9.27
N ILE A 125 2.02 -3.58 -9.97
CA ILE A 125 1.76 -2.47 -10.91
C ILE A 125 0.93 -2.91 -12.11
N ARG A 126 1.22 -4.07 -12.69
CA ARG A 126 0.52 -4.58 -13.88
C ARG A 126 -0.97 -4.83 -13.62
N SER A 127 -1.32 -5.38 -12.45
CA SER A 127 -2.71 -5.67 -12.07
C SER A 127 -3.62 -4.45 -12.04
N GLN A 128 -3.06 -3.25 -11.87
CA GLN A 128 -3.82 -1.99 -11.85
C GLN A 128 -3.40 -1.02 -12.96
N SER A 129 -2.69 -1.49 -13.99
CA SER A 129 -2.07 -0.65 -15.01
C SER A 129 -3.03 0.34 -15.68
N ASP A 130 -4.24 -0.09 -16.03
CA ASP A 130 -5.27 0.78 -16.63
C ASP A 130 -5.73 1.91 -15.70
N LYS A 131 -5.84 1.63 -14.40
CA LYS A 131 -6.20 2.64 -13.39
C LYS A 131 -5.05 3.60 -13.15
N LEU A 132 -3.82 3.08 -13.03
CA LEU A 132 -2.61 3.87 -12.78
C LEU A 132 -2.23 4.79 -13.95
N ARG A 133 -2.62 4.43 -15.18
CA ARG A 133 -2.43 5.25 -16.39
C ARG A 133 -3.57 6.23 -16.64
N SER A 134 -4.71 6.09 -15.94
CA SER A 134 -5.86 6.97 -16.12
C SER A 134 -5.51 8.42 -15.78
N THR A 135 -6.03 9.38 -16.55
CA THR A 135 -5.95 10.81 -16.25
C THR A 135 -6.98 11.24 -15.21
N ASN A 136 -8.07 10.48 -15.06
CA ASN A 136 -9.10 10.71 -14.05
C ASN A 136 -8.50 10.49 -12.65
N LYS A 137 -8.56 11.53 -11.79
CA LYS A 137 -7.95 11.52 -10.45
C LYS A 137 -8.55 10.42 -9.56
N LYS A 138 -9.86 10.21 -9.62
CA LYS A 138 -10.56 9.17 -8.83
C LYS A 138 -10.16 7.76 -9.24
N LYS A 139 -10.20 7.46 -10.54
CA LYS A 139 -9.79 6.14 -11.09
C LYS A 139 -8.32 5.84 -10.78
N PHE A 140 -7.45 6.84 -10.88
CA PHE A 140 -6.06 6.70 -10.50
C PHE A 140 -5.87 6.41 -9.01
N ASN A 141 -6.56 7.14 -8.14
CA ASN A 141 -6.46 6.94 -6.69
C ASN A 141 -7.00 5.57 -6.27
N GLU A 142 -8.00 5.03 -6.97
CA GLU A 142 -8.44 3.65 -6.78
C GLU A 142 -7.32 2.63 -7.04
N GLY A 143 -6.62 2.77 -8.18
CA GLY A 143 -5.45 1.93 -8.49
C GLY A 143 -4.31 2.13 -7.48
N LEU A 144 -4.04 3.37 -7.08
CA LEU A 144 -2.99 3.69 -6.11
C LEU A 144 -3.28 3.12 -4.72
N ARG A 145 -4.53 3.16 -4.25
CA ARG A 145 -4.94 2.51 -3.00
C ARG A 145 -4.69 1.01 -3.06
N PHE A 146 -5.01 0.35 -4.18
CA PHE A 146 -4.71 -1.08 -4.35
C PHE A 146 -3.19 -1.34 -4.29
N VAL A 147 -2.37 -0.56 -5.01
CA VAL A 147 -0.91 -0.68 -4.96
C VAL A 147 -0.37 -0.50 -3.54
N PHE A 148 -0.90 0.47 -2.79
CA PHE A 148 -0.54 0.68 -1.38
C PHE A 148 -0.90 -0.53 -0.53
N ARG A 149 -2.15 -1.01 -0.62
CA ARG A 149 -2.63 -2.19 0.14
C ARG A 149 -1.81 -3.43 -0.21
N ALA A 150 -1.44 -3.62 -1.46
CA ALA A 150 -0.54 -4.70 -1.88
C ALA A 150 0.83 -4.61 -1.20
N CYS A 151 1.44 -3.41 -1.17
CA CYS A 151 2.70 -3.21 -0.46
C CYS A 151 2.57 -3.47 1.04
N ALA A 152 1.48 -2.99 1.66
CA ALA A 152 1.17 -3.23 3.05
C ALA A 152 1.07 -4.73 3.37
N THR A 153 0.33 -5.48 2.54
CA THR A 153 0.18 -6.93 2.70
C THR A 153 1.51 -7.66 2.54
N THR A 154 2.35 -7.25 1.59
CA THR A 154 3.69 -7.84 1.43
C THR A 154 4.56 -7.60 2.67
N ILE A 155 4.50 -6.41 3.27
CA ILE A 155 5.20 -6.09 4.52
C ILE A 155 4.66 -6.94 5.67
N ASP A 156 3.35 -7.01 5.83
CA ASP A 156 2.70 -7.74 6.91
C ASP A 156 3.00 -9.23 6.83
N GLN A 157 3.00 -9.81 5.62
CA GLN A 157 3.43 -11.19 5.41
C GLN A 157 4.91 -11.40 5.74
N ARG A 158 5.78 -10.44 5.38
CA ARG A 158 7.22 -10.53 5.63
C ARG A 158 7.54 -10.51 7.13
N TYR A 159 6.84 -9.69 7.91
CA TYR A 159 7.02 -9.58 9.35
C TYR A 159 6.01 -10.39 10.18
N GLN A 160 5.18 -11.21 9.51
CA GLN A 160 4.16 -12.06 10.13
C GLN A 160 3.16 -11.29 11.01
N TYR A 161 2.82 -10.07 10.61
CA TYR A 161 1.77 -9.28 11.26
C TYR A 161 0.37 -9.77 10.87
N SER A 162 -0.60 -9.50 11.74
CA SER A 162 -2.01 -9.78 11.44
C SER A 162 -2.54 -8.83 10.37
N LEU A 163 -3.06 -9.41 9.28
CA LEU A 163 -3.70 -8.66 8.20
C LEU A 163 -4.92 -7.89 8.70
N ASP A 164 -5.20 -6.76 8.06
CA ASP A 164 -6.29 -5.87 8.44
C ASP A 164 -7.06 -5.29 7.25
N LYS A 165 -7.95 -4.33 7.54
CA LYS A 165 -8.80 -3.67 6.53
C LYS A 165 -8.04 -2.87 5.47
N TYR A 166 -6.76 -2.59 5.69
CA TYR A 166 -5.86 -1.92 4.75
C TYR A 166 -4.98 -2.93 3.99
N ASP A 167 -5.18 -4.23 4.19
CA ASP A 167 -4.54 -5.29 3.43
C ASP A 167 -5.43 -5.78 2.30
N LEU A 168 -4.84 -6.49 1.35
CA LEU A 168 -5.56 -7.16 0.29
C LEU A 168 -6.36 -8.35 0.83
N THR A 169 -7.57 -8.53 0.31
CA THR A 169 -8.38 -9.71 0.59
C THR A 169 -7.73 -10.96 -0.04
N SER A 170 -8.19 -12.15 0.35
CA SER A 170 -7.73 -13.41 -0.25
C SER A 170 -7.92 -13.44 -1.77
N ASP A 171 -9.04 -12.91 -2.27
CA ASP A 171 -9.32 -12.87 -3.71
C ASP A 171 -8.40 -11.90 -4.45
N GLU A 172 -8.15 -10.72 -3.87
CA GLU A 172 -7.22 -9.73 -4.44
C GLU A 172 -5.77 -10.28 -4.46
N ARG A 173 -5.36 -11.02 -3.43
CA ARG A 173 -4.06 -11.68 -3.40
C ARG A 173 -3.94 -12.77 -4.46
N ALA A 174 -5.02 -13.53 -4.70
CA ALA A 174 -5.04 -14.55 -5.75
C ALA A 174 -4.89 -13.95 -7.16
N GLN A 175 -5.39 -12.73 -7.38
CA GLN A 175 -5.19 -12.01 -8.64
C GLN A 175 -3.71 -11.62 -8.88
N LEU A 176 -2.94 -11.42 -7.81
CA LEU A 176 -1.52 -11.08 -7.91
C LEU A 176 -0.61 -12.29 -8.13
N SER A 177 -0.96 -13.45 -7.60
CA SER A 177 -0.18 -14.69 -7.79
C SER A 177 -0.42 -15.35 -9.14
N HIS A 178 -1.62 -15.16 -9.71
CA HIS A 178 -2.01 -15.73 -11.00
C HIS A 178 -2.69 -14.63 -11.86
N PRO A 179 -1.91 -13.78 -12.56
CA PRO A 179 -2.46 -12.67 -13.36
C PRO A 179 -3.38 -13.14 -14.51
N HIS A 180 -3.36 -14.43 -14.84
CA HIS A 180 -4.37 -15.10 -15.64
C HIS A 180 -4.97 -16.22 -14.80
N ARG A 181 -6.14 -15.99 -14.19
CA ARG A 181 -6.99 -17.11 -13.80
C ARG A 181 -7.34 -17.84 -15.09
N LEU A 182 -6.81 -19.05 -15.27
CA LEU A 182 -7.47 -20.04 -16.09
C LEU A 182 -8.91 -20.10 -15.57
N ALA A 183 -9.88 -19.73 -16.41
CA ALA A 183 -11.28 -19.82 -16.03
C ALA A 183 -11.52 -21.24 -15.50
N LEU A 184 -12.33 -21.40 -14.44
CA LEU A 184 -12.68 -22.71 -13.88
C LEU A 184 -12.94 -23.79 -14.96
N PRO A 185 -13.63 -23.50 -16.08
CA PRO A 185 -13.79 -24.47 -17.17
C PRO A 185 -12.47 -24.88 -17.86
N ILE A 186 -11.47 -24.01 -17.96
CA ILE A 186 -10.15 -24.32 -18.53
C ILE A 186 -9.34 -25.20 -17.57
N ALA A 187 -9.39 -24.92 -16.27
CA ALA A 187 -8.76 -25.78 -15.27
C ALA A 187 -9.40 -27.18 -15.25
N LEU A 188 -10.72 -27.25 -15.38
CA LEU A 188 -11.46 -28.51 -15.50
C LEU A 188 -11.08 -29.25 -16.79
N ALA A 189 -10.98 -28.55 -17.92
CA ALA A 189 -10.59 -29.13 -19.21
C ALA A 189 -9.17 -29.71 -19.17
N LEU A 190 -8.22 -29.03 -18.53
CA LEU A 190 -6.85 -29.52 -18.35
C LEU A 190 -6.82 -30.76 -17.43
N ALA A 191 -7.59 -30.76 -16.34
CA ALA A 191 -7.69 -31.92 -15.46
C ALA A 191 -8.27 -33.14 -16.17
N LEU A 192 -9.31 -32.95 -17.01
CA LEU A 192 -9.89 -34.01 -17.84
C LEU A 192 -8.92 -34.51 -18.91
N LEU A 193 -8.16 -33.61 -19.56
CA LEU A 193 -7.14 -33.98 -20.54
C LEU A 193 -6.02 -34.81 -19.90
N ILE A 194 -5.50 -34.38 -18.75
CA ILE A 194 -4.44 -35.09 -18.03
C ILE A 194 -4.95 -36.46 -17.52
N GLY A 195 -6.16 -36.49 -16.94
CA GLY A 195 -6.79 -37.73 -16.49
C GLY A 195 -7.06 -38.71 -17.64
N GLY A 196 -7.53 -38.21 -18.78
CA GLY A 196 -7.75 -38.99 -20.00
C GLY A 196 -6.45 -39.54 -20.59
N LEU A 197 -5.38 -38.74 -20.62
CA LEU A 197 -4.04 -39.18 -21.03
C LEU A 197 -3.51 -40.28 -20.11
N ILE A 198 -3.61 -40.12 -18.79
CA ILE A 198 -3.17 -41.14 -17.82
C ILE A 198 -3.96 -42.44 -18.02
N TYR A 199 -5.27 -42.35 -18.20
CA TYR A 199 -6.11 -43.53 -18.46
C TYR A 199 -5.74 -44.23 -19.77
N PHE A 200 -5.57 -43.46 -20.85
CA PHE A 200 -5.16 -43.96 -22.16
C PHE A 200 -3.79 -44.67 -22.09
N PHE A 201 -2.79 -44.05 -21.45
CA PHE A 201 -1.48 -44.66 -21.27
C PHE A 201 -1.53 -45.89 -20.37
N LYS A 202 -2.28 -45.85 -19.26
CA LYS A 202 -2.42 -47.01 -18.36
C LYS A 202 -3.11 -48.19 -19.05
N ASN A 203 -4.07 -47.93 -19.94
CA ASN A 203 -4.78 -48.98 -20.66
C ASN A 203 -3.99 -49.54 -21.85
N ASN A 204 -3.28 -48.68 -22.60
CA ASN A 204 -2.53 -49.11 -23.79
C ASN A 204 -1.08 -49.55 -23.53
N LEU A 205 -0.44 -49.13 -22.42
CA LEU A 205 0.92 -49.58 -22.07
C LEU A 205 0.96 -50.87 -21.24
N ASN A 206 -0.19 -51.35 -20.72
CA ASN A 206 -0.27 -52.65 -20.05
C ASN A 206 -0.37 -53.85 -21.02
N LEU A 207 -0.28 -53.63 -22.34
CA LEU A 207 -0.30 -54.69 -23.36
C LEU A 207 1.09 -55.22 -23.73
N LYS A 208 2.10 -55.08 -22.86
CA LYS A 208 3.39 -55.75 -23.08
C LYS A 208 3.95 -56.38 -21.81
N LYS A 209 3.20 -57.33 -21.26
CA LYS A 209 3.76 -58.48 -20.55
C LYS A 209 3.22 -59.76 -21.19
N GLU A 210 3.70 -60.05 -22.40
CA GLU A 210 3.70 -61.41 -22.92
C GLU A 210 5.12 -61.98 -22.81
N LYS A 211 5.33 -62.76 -21.76
CA LYS A 211 5.87 -64.12 -21.69
C LYS A 211 6.41 -64.38 -20.29
#